data_AF-A0A3N9V2P1-F1
#
_entry.id   AF-A0A3N9V2P1-F1
#
_cell.length_a   1.000
_cell.length_b   1.000
_cell.length_c   1.000
_cell.angle_alpha   90.00
_cell.angle_beta   90.00
_cell.angle_gamma   90.00
#
_symmetry.space_group_name_H-M   'P 1'
#
loop_
_entity.id
_entity.type
_entity.pdbx_description
1 polymer ?
#
loop_
_entity_poly.entity_id
_entity_poly.type
_entity_poly.pdbx_seq_one_letter_code
_entity_poly.pdbx_strand_id
1 'polypeptide(L)'
;MPRRILDLSTLRWQFGRAERQPLGSQPVDDRASVAEWLPARVPGDVRADLIAAGRIPPVETPEGIAAGAWVDGCDWWYRVALPGDLAPDEMAVLEADGIDYYSAI
;
A
#
# COMPACT_ATOMS: atom_id res chain seq x y z
N MET A 1 30.43 -7.41 5.99
CA MET A 1 30.03 -5.98 6.05
C MET A 1 29.06 -5.77 7.20
N PRO A 2 29.00 -4.59 7.84
CA PRO A 2 28.00 -4.31 8.87
C PRO A 2 26.60 -4.28 8.26
N ARG A 3 25.61 -4.84 8.97
CA ARG A 3 24.20 -4.76 8.57
C ARG A 3 23.76 -3.29 8.51
N ARG A 4 23.21 -2.87 7.38
CA ARG A 4 22.51 -1.59 7.22
C ARG A 4 21.01 -1.84 7.32
N ILE A 5 20.32 -1.04 8.13
CA ILE A 5 18.86 -1.06 8.21
C ILE A 5 18.35 0.18 7.48
N LEU A 6 17.48 -0.04 6.50
CA LEU A 6 16.73 1.02 5.84
C LEU A 6 15.30 0.97 6.38
N ASP A 7 14.92 1.99 7.12
CA ASP A 7 13.55 2.14 7.60
C ASP A 7 12.65 2.62 6.46
N LEU A 8 11.85 1.71 5.90
CA LEU A 8 10.96 1.99 4.78
C LEU A 8 9.83 2.96 5.16
N SER A 9 9.48 3.11 6.44
CA SER A 9 8.42 4.04 6.89
C SER A 9 8.76 5.50 6.61
N THR A 10 10.06 5.81 6.49
CA THR A 10 10.56 7.16 6.23
C THR A 10 10.51 7.56 4.76
N LEU A 11 10.20 6.61 3.87
CA LEU A 11 10.19 6.83 2.43
C LEU A 11 8.84 7.38 1.93
N ARG A 12 8.85 7.88 0.69
CA ARG A 12 7.66 8.44 0.04
C ARG A 12 6.82 7.33 -0.56
N TRP A 13 6.01 6.70 0.26
CA TRP A 13 5.04 5.69 -0.19
C TRP A 13 3.91 6.32 -0.99
N GLN A 14 3.42 5.54 -1.94
CA GLN A 14 2.21 5.83 -2.67
C GLN A 14 1.30 4.62 -2.67
N PHE A 15 0.00 4.86 -2.74
CA PHE A 15 -1.00 3.83 -2.90
C PHE A 15 -1.95 4.18 -4.04
N GLY A 16 -2.56 3.16 -4.63
CA GLY A 16 -3.47 3.36 -5.74
C GLY A 16 -4.47 2.21 -5.86
N ARG A 17 -5.66 2.57 -6.33
CA ARG A 17 -6.77 1.64 -6.51
C ARG A 17 -6.56 0.78 -7.76
N ALA A 18 -6.84 -0.51 -7.64
CA ALA A 18 -7.01 -1.45 -8.74
C ALA A 18 -8.42 -2.07 -8.72
N GLU A 19 -8.79 -2.73 -9.82
CA GLU A 19 -9.98 -3.58 -9.83
C GLU A 19 -9.78 -4.78 -8.91
N ARG A 20 -10.84 -5.20 -8.22
CA ARG A 20 -10.76 -6.32 -7.29
C ARG A 20 -10.58 -7.63 -8.04
N GLN A 21 -9.52 -8.35 -7.71
CA GLN A 21 -9.29 -9.70 -8.20
C GLN A 21 -10.14 -10.71 -7.42
N PRO A 22 -10.51 -11.85 -8.04
CA PRO A 22 -11.25 -12.90 -7.34
C PRO A 22 -10.50 -13.41 -6.10
N LEU A 23 -11.19 -13.53 -4.97
CA LEU A 23 -10.57 -14.04 -3.76
C LEU A 23 -10.11 -15.50 -3.95
N GLY A 24 -8.85 -15.78 -3.61
CA GLY A 24 -8.28 -17.13 -3.71
C GLY A 24 -7.69 -17.48 -5.08
N SER A 25 -7.79 -16.61 -6.09
CA SER A 25 -7.02 -16.77 -7.33
C SER A 25 -5.55 -16.37 -7.11
N GLN A 26 -4.66 -16.89 -7.96
CA GLN A 26 -3.28 -16.41 -8.01
C GLN A 26 -3.28 -14.90 -8.30
N PRO A 27 -2.66 -14.06 -7.45
CA PRO A 27 -2.58 -12.63 -7.69
C PRO A 27 -1.87 -12.32 -9.01
N VAL A 28 -2.43 -11.40 -9.79
CA VAL A 28 -1.85 -10.89 -11.03
C VAL A 28 -1.29 -9.49 -10.77
N ASP A 29 -0.13 -9.19 -11.35
CA ASP A 29 0.42 -7.83 -11.35
C ASP A 29 -0.33 -6.96 -12.36
N ASP A 30 -1.33 -6.22 -11.87
CA ASP A 30 -2.12 -5.25 -12.63
C ASP A 30 -1.80 -3.79 -12.25
N ARG A 31 -0.61 -3.52 -11.69
CA ARG A 31 -0.19 -2.17 -11.27
C ARG A 31 -0.25 -1.12 -12.38
N ALA A 32 -0.09 -1.54 -13.63
CA ALA A 32 -0.19 -0.66 -14.80
C ALA A 32 -1.62 -0.13 -15.02
N SER A 33 -2.65 -0.77 -14.44
CA SER A 33 -4.04 -0.34 -14.50
C SER A 33 -4.41 0.73 -13.47
N VAL A 34 -3.53 1.00 -12.50
CA VAL A 34 -3.75 2.01 -11.46
C VAL A 34 -3.82 3.40 -12.08
N ALA A 35 -5.02 3.98 -12.08
CA ALA A 35 -5.30 5.27 -12.73
C ALA A 35 -4.69 6.47 -11.97
N GLU A 36 -4.57 6.37 -10.64
CA GLU A 36 -4.06 7.44 -9.79
C GLU A 36 -3.23 6.86 -8.64
N TRP A 37 -2.09 7.48 -8.36
CA TRP A 37 -1.24 7.18 -7.21
C TRP A 37 -1.26 8.35 -6.23
N LEU A 38 -1.77 8.10 -5.03
CA LEU A 38 -1.88 9.06 -3.94
C LEU A 38 -0.76 8.82 -2.92
N PRO A 39 -0.34 9.83 -2.13
CA PRO A 39 0.58 9.63 -1.02
C PRO A 39 0.01 8.63 0.00
N ALA A 40 0.86 7.76 0.53
CA ALA A 40 0.48 6.80 1.56
C ALA A 40 1.35 6.94 2.81
N ARG A 41 0.79 6.65 3.98
CA ARG A 41 1.55 6.56 5.23
C ARG A 41 1.77 5.09 5.60
N VAL A 42 3.03 4.71 5.82
CA VAL A 42 3.39 3.38 6.33
C VAL A 42 4.19 3.58 7.62
N PRO A 43 3.83 2.93 8.75
CA PRO A 43 2.63 2.10 8.94
C PRO A 43 1.33 2.94 8.88
N GLY A 44 0.25 2.33 8.37
CA GLY A 44 -1.04 2.98 8.16
C GLY A 44 -2.06 2.05 7.50
N ASP A 45 -3.18 2.62 7.04
CA ASP A 45 -4.26 1.91 6.36
C ASP A 45 -4.84 2.74 5.21
N VAL A 46 -5.45 2.05 4.24
CA VAL A 46 -6.04 2.64 3.03
C VAL A 46 -7.09 3.71 3.36
N ARG A 47 -7.93 3.50 4.38
CA ARG A 47 -9.03 4.43 4.70
C ARG A 47 -8.48 5.73 5.26
N ALA A 48 -7.50 5.66 6.17
CA ALA A 48 -6.82 6.84 6.69
C ALA A 48 -6.16 7.66 5.57
N ASP A 49 -5.49 6.99 4.63
CA ASP A 49 -4.85 7.67 3.50
C ASP A 49 -5.87 8.29 2.53
N LEU A 50 -7.02 7.63 2.28
CA LEU A 50 -8.12 8.20 1.50
C LEU A 50 -8.78 9.40 2.18
N ILE A 51 -8.94 9.36 3.50
CA ILE A 51 -9.45 10.50 4.30
C ILE A 51 -8.48 11.68 4.18
N ALA A 52 -7.18 11.45 4.36
CA ALA A 52 -6.15 12.47 4.22
C ALA A 52 -6.12 13.08 2.81
N ALA A 53 -6.38 12.28 1.78
CA ALA A 53 -6.51 12.71 0.39
C ALA A 53 -7.88 13.34 0.05
N GLY A 54 -8.83 13.39 1.00
CA GLY A 54 -10.18 13.91 0.78
C GLY A 54 -11.03 13.09 -0.18
N ARG A 55 -10.72 11.81 -0.37
CA ARG A 55 -11.44 10.88 -1.26
C ARG A 55 -12.67 10.25 -0.61
N ILE A 56 -12.66 10.13 0.72
CA ILE A 56 -13.80 9.72 1.53
C ILE A 56 -13.90 10.63 2.77
N PRO A 57 -15.10 10.81 3.35
CA PRO A 57 -15.25 11.52 4.62
C PRO A 57 -14.67 10.72 5.80
N PRO A 58 -14.46 11.36 6.97
CA PRO A 58 -14.16 10.66 8.22
C PRO A 58 -15.21 9.59 8.55
N VAL A 59 -14.77 8.46 9.08
CA VAL A 59 -15.61 7.28 9.38
C VAL A 59 -16.23 7.33 10.80
N GLU A 60 -16.49 8.53 11.31
CA GLU A 60 -17.02 8.77 12.67
C GLU A 60 -18.56 8.72 12.73
N THR A 61 -19.22 8.86 11.57
CA THR A 61 -20.68 8.81 11.45
C THR A 61 -21.14 7.66 10.56
N PRO A 62 -22.39 7.17 10.72
CA PRO A 62 -22.95 6.17 9.82
C PRO A 62 -22.89 6.58 8.34
N GLU A 63 -23.13 7.85 8.03
CA GLU A 63 -23.07 8.39 6.67
C GLU A 63 -21.64 8.37 6.12
N GLY A 64 -20.65 8.70 6.96
CA GLY A 64 -19.25 8.66 6.57
C GLY A 64 -18.76 7.23 6.31
N ILE A 65 -19.16 6.29 7.17
CA ILE A 65 -18.91 4.86 6.98
C ILE A 65 -19.53 4.37 5.67
N ALA A 66 -20.80 4.70 5.43
CA ALA A 66 -21.51 4.29 4.21
C ALA A 66 -20.85 4.89 2.94
N ALA A 67 -20.41 6.14 3.00
CA ALA A 67 -19.71 6.80 1.89
C ALA A 67 -18.36 6.13 1.57
N GLY A 68 -17.70 5.52 2.55
CA GLY A 68 -16.46 4.77 2.40
C GLY A 68 -16.63 3.29 2.03
N ALA A 69 -17.85 2.76 1.92
CA ALA A 69 -18.08 1.32 1.77
C ALA A 69 -17.43 0.71 0.50
N TRP A 70 -17.25 1.51 -0.56
CA TRP A 70 -16.65 1.05 -1.83
C TRP A 70 -15.18 0.61 -1.71
N VAL A 71 -14.47 1.06 -0.66
CA VAL A 71 -13.04 0.78 -0.47
C VAL A 71 -12.76 -0.72 -0.35
N ASP A 72 -13.65 -1.46 0.31
CA ASP A 72 -13.53 -2.92 0.51
C ASP A 72 -13.86 -3.71 -0.77
N GLY A 73 -14.43 -3.03 -1.78
CA GLY A 73 -14.73 -3.57 -3.10
C GLY A 73 -13.60 -3.41 -4.11
N CYS A 74 -12.43 -2.95 -3.68
CA CYS A 74 -11.26 -2.69 -4.53
C CYS A 74 -10.03 -3.41 -4.00
N ASP A 75 -9.07 -3.67 -4.88
CA ASP A 75 -7.72 -4.01 -4.48
C ASP A 75 -6.84 -2.75 -4.47
N TRP A 76 -5.74 -2.83 -3.72
CA TRP A 76 -4.90 -1.68 -3.42
C TRP A 76 -3.44 -2.04 -3.61
N TRP A 77 -2.77 -1.27 -4.47
CA TRP A 77 -1.33 -1.34 -4.60
C TRP A 77 -0.67 -0.32 -3.71
N TYR A 78 0.41 -0.73 -3.05
CA TYR A 78 1.38 0.15 -2.42
C TYR A 78 2.69 0.09 -3.23
N ARG A 79 3.36 1.23 -3.36
CA ARG A 79 4.68 1.31 -3.98
C ARG A 79 5.59 2.32 -3.29
N VAL A 80 6.88 2.06 -3.37
CA VAL A 80 7.94 2.97 -2.94
C VAL A 80 9.18 2.73 -3.78
N ALA A 81 9.96 3.79 -4.00
CA ALA A 81 11.28 3.66 -4.62
C ALA A 81 12.32 3.40 -3.52
N LEU A 82 13.05 2.28 -3.63
CA LEU A 82 14.15 1.97 -2.73
C LEU A 82 15.42 2.73 -3.18
N PRO A 83 16.11 3.45 -2.29
CA PRO A 83 17.33 4.15 -2.63
C PRO A 83 18.54 3.21 -2.73
N GLY A 84 19.41 3.49 -3.70
CA GLY A 84 20.71 2.84 -3.84
C GLY A 84 20.65 1.50 -4.56
N ASP A 85 21.84 1.02 -4.92
CA ASP A 85 22.03 -0.28 -5.55
C ASP A 85 22.63 -1.26 -4.53
N LEU A 86 22.41 -2.56 -4.76
CA LEU A 86 23.11 -3.62 -4.05
C LEU A 86 24.43 -3.91 -4.77
N ALA A 87 25.52 -3.94 -4.01
CA ALA A 87 26.78 -4.45 -4.54
C ALA A 87 26.67 -5.97 -4.82
N PRO A 88 27.51 -6.54 -5.71
CA PRO A 88 27.41 -7.95 -6.09
C PRO A 88 27.52 -8.96 -4.92
N ASP A 89 28.15 -8.56 -3.82
CA ASP A 89 28.33 -9.36 -2.60
C ASP A 89 27.38 -8.97 -1.45
N GLU A 90 26.43 -8.06 -1.70
CA GLU A 90 25.40 -7.66 -0.74
C GLU A 90 24.11 -8.46 -0.89
N MET A 91 23.42 -8.68 0.24
CA MET A 91 22.09 -9.29 0.29
C MET A 91 21.11 -8.31 0.95
N ALA A 92 19.97 -8.08 0.31
CA ALA A 92 18.84 -7.39 0.90
C ALA A 92 17.79 -8.38 1.42
N VAL A 93 17.21 -8.06 2.56
CA VAL A 93 16.05 -8.76 3.12
C VAL A 93 14.97 -7.70 3.34
N LEU A 94 13.78 -7.94 2.79
CA LEU A 94 12.59 -7.17 3.10
C LEU A 94 11.91 -7.78 4.32
N GLU A 95 11.76 -6.98 5.38
CA GLU A 95 11.08 -7.37 6.61
C GLU A 95 9.82 -6.52 6.74
N ALA A 96 8.67 -7.19 6.88
CA ALA A 96 7.39 -6.54 7.13
C ALA A 96 6.83 -7.07 8.45
N ASP A 97 6.73 -6.20 9.45
CA ASP A 97 6.20 -6.54 10.78
C ASP A 97 4.71 -6.93 10.74
N GLY A 98 3.99 -6.48 9.71
CA GLY A 98 2.60 -6.86 9.46
C GLY A 98 2.08 -6.34 8.12
N ILE A 99 1.28 -7.16 7.45
CA ILE A 99 0.52 -6.81 6.24
C ILE A 99 -0.89 -7.36 6.41
N ASP A 100 -1.91 -6.53 6.24
CA ASP A 100 -3.32 -6.87 6.44
C ASP A 100 -4.05 -7.05 5.09
N TYR A 101 -4.56 -8.23 4.73
CA TYR A 101 -4.02 -9.54 5.10
C TYR A 101 -3.79 -10.44 3.86
N TYR A 102 -4.53 -10.21 2.77
CA TYR A 102 -4.37 -10.94 1.51
C TYR A 102 -3.50 -10.12 0.55
N SER A 103 -2.20 -10.45 0.49
CA SER A 103 -1.21 -9.57 -0.13
C SER A 103 -0.17 -10.34 -0.92
N ALA A 104 0.36 -9.71 -1.97
CA ALA A 104 1.51 -10.15 -2.73
C ALA A 104 2.51 -8.98 -2.85
N ILE A 105 3.80 -9.28 -2.80
CA ILE A 105 4.91 -8.31 -2.89
C ILE A 105 5.76 -8.64 -4.12
#